data_AF-A0A3C1WTK7-F1
#
_entry.id   AF-A0A3C1WTK7-F1
#
_cell.length_a   1.000
_cell.length_b   1.000
_cell.length_c   1.000
_cell.angle_alpha   90.00
_cell.angle_beta   90.00
_cell.angle_gamma   90.00
#
_symmetry.space_group_name_H-M   'P 1'
#
loop_
_entity.id
_entity.type
_entity.pdbx_description
1 polymer ?
#
loop_
_entity_poly.entity_id
_entity_poly.type
_entity_poly.pdbx_seq_one_letter_code
_entity_poly.pdbx_strand_id
1 'polypeptide(L)'
;MDGKASRDDITEYLVRVKKLASSGEFDFVPRRKNLQSLAKHGLLPVDVKDEIIDLVVENYYKGPKQDYDPNRPGDIWEFIKKVDGVRFYIKLKIVHEKGSDILKCLSFHED
;
A
#
# COMPACT_ATOMS: atom_id res chain seq x y z
N MET A 1 -12.62 10.96 -12.81
CA MET A 1 -11.48 11.00 -13.74
C MET A 1 -10.47 10.00 -13.23
N ASP A 2 -10.33 8.85 -13.87
CA ASP A 2 -9.27 7.88 -13.55
C ASP A 2 -7.95 8.44 -14.06
N GLY A 3 -7.39 9.39 -13.31
CA GLY A 3 -6.16 10.09 -13.65
C GLY A 3 -4.98 9.17 -13.38
N LYS A 4 -4.24 8.81 -14.43
CA LYS A 4 -2.93 8.18 -14.25
C LYS A 4 -2.01 9.23 -13.63
N ALA A 5 -1.60 9.03 -12.38
CA ALA A 5 -0.64 9.90 -11.69
C ALA A 5 0.64 10.10 -12.52
N SER A 6 1.23 11.30 -12.43
CA SER A 6 2.54 11.55 -13.02
C SER A 6 3.64 10.80 -12.26
N ARG A 7 4.83 10.68 -12.85
CA ARG A 7 5.98 10.05 -12.19
C ARG A 7 6.35 10.78 -10.90
N ASP A 8 6.20 12.11 -10.87
CA ASP A 8 6.49 12.94 -9.72
C ASP A 8 5.46 12.74 -8.61
N ASP A 9 4.16 12.68 -8.94
CA ASP A 9 3.09 12.38 -7.97
C ASP A 9 3.31 11.01 -7.30
N ILE A 10 3.67 9.99 -8.10
CA ILE A 10 3.96 8.66 -7.58
C ILE A 10 5.19 8.70 -6.66
N THR A 11 6.23 9.44 -7.06
CA THR A 11 7.46 9.58 -6.29
C THR A 11 7.18 10.25 -4.94
N GLU A 12 6.46 11.36 -4.94
CA GLU A 12 6.06 12.08 -3.72
C GLU A 12 5.22 11.20 -2.80
N TYR A 13 4.25 10.47 -3.36
CA TYR A 13 3.44 9.51 -2.61
C TYR A 13 4.31 8.41 -1.97
N LEU A 14 5.22 7.81 -2.74
CA LEU A 14 6.13 6.78 -2.23
C LEU A 14 7.07 7.32 -1.13
N VAL A 15 7.53 8.57 -1.24
CA VAL A 15 8.32 9.21 -0.16
C VAL A 15 7.51 9.27 1.13
N ARG A 16 6.23 9.68 1.07
CA ARG A 16 5.34 9.69 2.24
C ARG A 16 5.09 8.29 2.79
N VAL A 17 4.80 7.32 1.93
CA VAL A 17 4.60 5.90 2.28
C VAL A 17 5.82 5.36 3.06
N LYS A 18 7.03 5.56 2.53
CA LYS A 18 8.26 5.07 3.14
C LYS A 18 8.54 5.72 4.50
N LYS A 19 8.27 7.03 4.60
CA LYS A 19 8.40 7.77 5.86
C LYS A 19 7.49 7.20 6.95
N LEU A 20 6.20 7.02 6.64
CA LEU A 20 5.20 6.49 7.58
C LEU A 20 5.51 5.04 7.97
N ALA A 21 5.85 4.19 7.00
CA ALA A 21 6.24 2.81 7.26
C ALA A 21 7.47 2.70 8.18
N SER A 22 8.47 3.54 7.94
CA SER A 22 9.72 3.54 8.72
C SER A 22 9.55 4.13 10.13
N SER A 23 8.60 5.07 10.32
CA SER A 23 8.31 5.66 11.63
C SER A 23 7.36 4.83 12.50
N GLY A 24 6.89 3.68 12.01
CA GLY A 24 5.93 2.83 12.71
C GLY A 24 4.46 3.24 12.55
N GLU A 25 4.18 4.27 11.73
CA GLU A 25 2.82 4.74 11.40
C GLU A 25 2.22 3.88 10.27
N PHE A 26 2.25 2.57 10.48
CA PHE A 26 1.86 1.55 9.51
C PHE A 26 0.88 0.56 10.14
N ASP A 27 -0.23 0.33 9.45
CA ASP A 27 -1.26 -0.63 9.86
C ASP A 27 -1.61 -1.56 8.70
N PHE A 28 -1.30 -2.84 8.89
CA PHE A 28 -1.64 -3.92 7.98
C PHE A 28 -3.05 -4.43 8.28
N VAL A 29 -4.00 -4.20 7.36
CA VAL A 29 -5.39 -4.59 7.56
C VAL A 29 -5.54 -6.10 7.35
N PRO A 30 -5.90 -6.90 8.38
CA PRO A 30 -5.86 -8.36 8.35
C PRO A 30 -7.10 -8.95 7.64
N ARG A 31 -7.24 -8.70 6.33
CA ARG A 31 -8.31 -9.29 5.51
C ARG A 31 -7.99 -10.75 5.21
N ARG A 32 -9.02 -11.61 5.13
CA ARG A 32 -8.88 -13.05 4.86
C ARG A 32 -7.97 -13.36 3.66
N LYS A 33 -8.13 -12.64 2.54
CA LYS A 33 -7.30 -12.85 1.34
C LYS A 33 -5.83 -12.51 1.58
N ASN A 34 -5.54 -11.43 2.31
CA ASN A 34 -4.17 -11.06 2.66
C ASN A 34 -3.56 -12.16 3.53
N LEU A 35 -4.21 -12.52 4.64
CA LEU A 35 -3.71 -13.54 5.57
C LEU A 35 -3.46 -14.90 4.90
N GLN A 36 -4.36 -15.32 4.01
CA GLN A 36 -4.16 -16.55 3.22
C GLN A 36 -2.94 -16.47 2.31
N SER A 37 -2.73 -15.32 1.67
CA SER A 37 -1.55 -15.10 0.82
C SER A 37 -0.26 -15.09 1.63
N LEU A 38 -0.25 -14.41 2.78
CA LEU A 38 0.90 -14.40 3.68
C LEU A 38 1.26 -15.85 4.11
N ALA A 39 0.27 -16.61 4.58
CA ALA A 39 0.47 -17.99 4.99
C ALA A 39 0.95 -18.89 3.83
N LYS A 40 0.42 -18.70 2.62
CA LYS A 40 0.82 -19.45 1.42
C LYS A 40 2.30 -19.25 1.07
N HIS A 41 2.81 -18.03 1.27
CA HIS A 41 4.16 -17.64 0.88
C HIS A 41 5.15 -17.53 2.04
N GLY A 42 4.75 -17.95 3.26
CA GLY A 42 5.62 -17.90 4.43
C GLY A 42 5.96 -16.50 4.92
N LEU A 43 5.12 -15.51 4.62
CA LEU A 43 5.32 -14.10 4.95
C LEU A 43 4.63 -13.71 6.26
N LEU A 44 5.26 -12.80 6.98
CA LEU A 44 4.77 -12.12 8.17
C LEU A 44 4.40 -10.67 7.85
N PRO A 45 3.60 -9.99 8.69
CA PRO A 45 3.29 -8.57 8.51
C PRO A 45 4.51 -7.65 8.49
N VAL A 46 5.63 -8.05 9.11
CA VAL A 46 6.90 -7.30 9.04
C VAL A 46 7.47 -7.34 7.63
N ASP A 47 7.42 -8.48 6.95
CA ASP A 47 7.87 -8.62 5.57
C ASP A 47 7.01 -7.76 4.63
N VAL A 48 5.69 -7.69 4.87
CA VAL A 48 4.81 -6.79 4.11
C VAL A 48 5.25 -5.33 4.21
N LYS A 49 5.65 -4.88 5.40
CA LYS A 49 6.13 -3.52 5.61
C LYS A 49 7.44 -3.28 4.84
N ASP A 50 8.37 -4.23 4.88
CA ASP A 50 9.65 -4.13 4.18
C ASP A 50 9.42 -4.09 2.65
N GLU A 51 8.51 -4.92 2.14
CA GLU A 51 8.10 -4.92 0.74
C GLU A 51 7.48 -3.59 0.29
N ILE A 52 6.75 -2.91 1.17
CA ILE A 52 6.17 -1.57 0.93
C ILE A 52 7.25 -0.49 0.92
N ILE A 53 8.23 -0.55 1.83
CA ILE A 53 9.36 0.39 1.86
C ILE A 53 10.18 0.32 0.56
N ASP A 54 10.27 -0.88 0.00
CA ASP A 54 11.01 -1.16 -1.23
C ASP A 54 10.21 -0.88 -2.51
N LEU A 55 8.97 -0.37 -2.43
CA LEU A 55 8.22 0.04 -3.62
C LEU A 55 8.96 1.14 -4.40
N VAL A 56 8.94 0.99 -5.72
CA VAL A 56 9.47 1.97 -6.68
C VAL A 56 8.36 2.40 -7.64
N VAL A 57 8.62 3.49 -8.38
CA VAL A 57 7.63 4.08 -9.30
C VAL A 57 7.20 3.07 -10.37
N GLU A 58 8.07 2.16 -10.77
CA GLU A 58 7.79 1.09 -11.74
C GLU A 58 6.79 0.05 -11.21
N ASN A 59 6.58 -0.03 -9.89
CA ASN A 59 5.54 -0.88 -9.31
C ASN A 59 4.15 -0.27 -9.40
N TYR A 60 4.03 1.03 -9.73
CA TYR A 60 2.73 1.70 -9.80
C TYR A 60 1.83 1.05 -10.86
N TYR A 61 0.60 0.75 -10.44
CA TYR A 61 -0.41 0.17 -11.31
C TYR A 61 -1.52 1.17 -11.61
N LYS A 62 -2.19 1.68 -10.56
CA LYS A 62 -3.36 2.59 -10.69
C LYS A 62 -3.47 3.51 -9.48
N GLY A 63 -3.99 4.72 -9.70
CA GLY A 63 -4.27 5.70 -8.64
C GLY A 63 -3.75 7.11 -8.97
N PRO A 64 -3.95 8.09 -8.08
CA PRO A 64 -4.85 8.04 -6.93
C PRO A 64 -6.29 7.79 -7.38
N LYS A 65 -7.02 6.95 -6.64
CA LYS A 65 -8.47 6.80 -6.79
C LYS A 65 -9.14 7.30 -5.53
N GLN A 66 -10.16 8.14 -5.70
CA GLN A 66 -10.97 8.59 -4.59
C GLN A 66 -11.60 7.38 -3.89
N ASP A 67 -11.40 7.26 -2.58
CA ASP A 67 -12.20 6.37 -1.75
C ASP A 67 -13.51 7.07 -1.40
N TYR A 68 -14.63 6.50 -1.82
CA TYR A 68 -15.96 7.09 -1.62
C TYR A 68 -16.55 6.79 -0.22
N ASP A 69 -15.79 6.18 0.69
CA ASP A 69 -16.18 6.06 2.10
C ASP A 69 -16.06 7.44 2.80
N PRO A 70 -17.18 8.10 3.13
CA PRO A 70 -17.16 9.43 3.72
C PRO A 70 -16.54 9.45 5.13
N ASN A 71 -16.48 8.31 5.82
CA ASN A 71 -15.91 8.24 7.17
C ASN A 71 -14.38 8.06 7.16
N ARG A 72 -13.80 7.74 6.00
CA ARG A 72 -12.37 7.47 5.86
C ARG A 72 -11.91 8.16 4.60
N PRO A 73 -11.77 9.49 4.59
CA PRO A 73 -11.25 10.20 3.43
C PRO A 73 -9.81 9.77 3.11
N GLY A 74 -9.42 9.91 1.84
CA GLY A 74 -8.08 9.62 1.35
C GLY A 74 -8.09 8.84 0.05
N ASP A 75 -6.97 8.90 -0.66
CA ASP A 75 -6.83 8.25 -1.97
C ASP A 75 -6.23 6.86 -1.86
N ILE A 76 -6.74 5.98 -2.70
CA ILE A 76 -6.25 4.62 -2.90
C ILE A 76 -5.18 4.62 -3.99
N TRP A 77 -4.07 3.97 -3.68
CA TRP A 77 -2.98 3.71 -4.61
C TRP A 77 -2.73 2.22 -4.72
N GLU A 78 -2.59 1.75 -5.95
CA GLU A 78 -2.46 0.33 -6.27
C GLU A 78 -1.12 0.08 -6.96
N PHE A 79 -0.43 -0.97 -6.54
CA PHE A 79 0.88 -1.37 -7.03
C PHE A 79 0.91 -2.87 -7.32
N ILE A 80 1.77 -3.26 -8.28
CA ILE A 80 2.14 -4.65 -8.53
C ILE A 80 3.65 -4.79 -8.28
N LYS A 81 4.02 -5.68 -7.37
CA LYS A 81 5.43 -5.99 -7.05
C LYS A 81 5.69 -7.48 -7.23
N LYS A 82 6.91 -7.84 -7.64
CA LYS A 82 7.37 -9.23 -7.57
C LYS A 82 8.06 -9.46 -6.24
N VAL A 83 7.56 -10.40 -5.44
CA VAL A 83 8.13 -10.86 -4.18
C VAL A 83 8.50 -12.33 -4.39
N ASP A 84 9.79 -12.66 -4.30
CA ASP A 84 10.31 -14.01 -4.58
C ASP A 84 9.79 -14.62 -5.89
N GLY A 85 9.70 -13.80 -6.94
CA GLY A 85 9.23 -14.20 -8.27
C GLY A 85 7.70 -14.26 -8.43
N VAL A 86 6.94 -14.13 -7.35
CA VAL A 86 5.47 -14.12 -7.34
C VAL A 86 4.96 -12.69 -7.47
N ARG A 87 3.95 -12.47 -8.32
CA ARG A 87 3.29 -11.16 -8.45
C ARG A 87 2.31 -10.93 -7.30
N PHE A 88 2.52 -9.85 -6.56
CA PHE A 88 1.65 -9.39 -5.50
C PHE A 88 0.94 -8.10 -5.91
N TYR A 89 -0.37 -8.08 -5.69
CA TYR A 89 -1.20 -6.88 -5.72
C TYR A 89 -1.18 -6.21 -4.34
N ILE A 90 -0.88 -4.91 -4.34
CA ILE A 90 -0.73 -4.10 -3.14
C ILE A 90 -1.66 -2.89 -3.25
N LYS A 91 -2.45 -2.63 -2.20
CA LYS A 91 -3.37 -1.49 -2.12
C LYS A 91 -3.09 -0.69 -0.87
N LEU A 92 -2.63 0.55 -1.05
CA LEU A 92 -2.24 1.46 0.02
C LEU A 92 -3.19 2.65 0.11
N LYS A 93 -3.31 3.17 1.33
CA LYS A 93 -4.06 4.39 1.62
C LYS A 93 -3.41 5.12 2.80
N ILE A 94 -3.23 6.43 2.68
CA ILE A 94 -2.85 7.27 3.83
C ILE A 94 -4.13 7.89 4.38
N VAL A 95 -4.38 7.69 5.67
CA VAL A 95 -5.55 8.24 6.37
C VAL A 95 -5.07 9.15 7.50
N HIS A 96 -5.84 10.19 7.80
CA HIS A 96 -5.58 11.04 8.96
C HIS A 96 -6.46 10.56 10.12
N GLU A 97 -5.85 9.97 11.16
CA GLU A 97 -6.52 9.41 12.32
C GLU A 97 -5.83 9.92 13.60
N LYS A 98 -6.61 10.38 14.59
CA LYS A 98 -6.10 10.81 15.91
C LYS A 98 -4.99 11.88 15.88
N GLY A 99 -4.98 12.74 14.86
CA GLY A 99 -4.01 13.83 14.71
C GLY A 99 -2.72 13.46 13.99
N SER A 100 -2.59 12.23 13.47
CA SER A 100 -1.46 11.81 12.65
C SER A 100 -1.91 11.13 11.36
N ASP A 101 -1.02 11.15 10.37
CA ASP A 101 -1.18 10.34 9.16
C ASP A 101 -0.75 8.90 9.47
N ILE A 102 -1.57 7.93 9.06
CA ILE A 102 -1.30 6.50 9.19
C ILE A 102 -1.36 5.87 7.80
N LEU A 103 -0.35 5.09 7.45
CA LEU A 103 -0.35 4.27 6.24
C LEU A 103 -1.10 2.96 6.50
N LYS A 104 -2.23 2.78 5.80
CA LYS A 104 -2.99 1.53 5.78
C LYS A 104 -2.59 0.69 4.58
N CYS A 105 -2.16 -0.55 4.82
CA CYS A 105 -2.07 -1.58 3.78
C CYS A 105 -3.40 -2.35 3.72
N LEU A 106 -4.25 -2.01 2.75
CA LEU A 106 -5.59 -2.56 2.59
C LEU A 106 -5.56 -3.96 1.93
N SER A 107 -4.69 -4.13 0.95
CA SER A 107 -4.47 -5.38 0.24
C SER A 107 -2.98 -5.66 0.10
N PHE A 108 -2.61 -6.92 0.36
CA PHE A 108 -1.31 -7.49 0.03
C PHE A 108 -1.53 -8.97 -0.20
N HIS A 109 -1.65 -9.37 -1.46
CA HIS A 109 -1.87 -10.76 -1.81
C HIS A 109 -1.34 -11.05 -3.21
N GLU A 110 -1.05 -12.32 -3.50
CA GLU A 110 -0.83 -12.79 -4.86
C GLU A 110 -1.98 -12.33 -5.77
N ASP A 111 -1.62 -11.75 -6.91
CA ASP A 111 -2.54 -11.22 -7.93
C ASP A 111 -3.24 -12.34 -8.70
#